data_AF-A0A328YNX5-F1
#
_entry.id   AF-A0A328YNX5-F1
#
_cell.length_a   1.000
_cell.length_b   1.000
_cell.length_c   1.000
_cell.angle_alpha   90.00
_cell.angle_beta   90.00
_cell.angle_gamma   90.00
#
_symmetry.space_group_name_H-M   'P 1'
#
loop_
_entity.id
_entity.type
_entity.pdbx_description
1 polymer ?
#
loop_
_entity_poly.entity_id
_entity_poly.type
_entity_poly.pdbx_seq_one_letter_code
_entity_poly.pdbx_strand_id
1 'polypeptide(L)'
;MNDSTKDSCFPGRVPRKEGPGDLVWEQAWAWVRQQYALMETGAAPEEVAPRQLIQWLKADPRHREAYEQASRLWLAAGLLPPDEE
;
A
#
# COMPACT_ATOMS: atom_id res chain seq x y z
N MET A 1 -14.32 -37.04 -29.01
CA MET A 1 -15.38 -36.61 -28.08
C MET A 1 -14.71 -36.19 -26.77
N ASN A 2 -14.41 -34.90 -26.63
CA ASN A 2 -14.98 -33.94 -25.66
C ASN A 2 -14.24 -34.00 -24.31
N ASP A 3 -13.34 -33.06 -24.06
CA ASP A 3 -13.59 -31.71 -23.51
C ASP A 3 -13.87 -31.74 -22.00
N SER A 4 -12.85 -31.38 -21.23
CA SER A 4 -12.99 -30.79 -19.89
C SER A 4 -11.70 -30.08 -19.51
N THR A 5 -11.46 -29.03 -20.27
CA THR A 5 -11.04 -27.71 -19.80
C THR A 5 -11.31 -27.51 -18.29
N LYS A 6 -10.30 -27.81 -17.46
CA LYS A 6 -10.08 -27.07 -16.21
C LYS A 6 -8.99 -26.03 -16.47
N ASP A 7 -9.26 -25.19 -17.47
CA ASP A 7 -8.79 -23.82 -17.50
C ASP A 7 -9.59 -23.07 -16.42
N SER A 8 -9.22 -23.29 -15.16
CA SER A 8 -9.61 -22.37 -14.09
C SER A 8 -8.68 -21.16 -14.19
N CYS A 9 -8.94 -20.34 -15.21
CA CYS A 9 -9.20 -18.92 -15.07
C CYS A 9 -8.85 -18.35 -13.69
N PHE A 10 -7.57 -18.09 -13.44
CA PHE A 10 -7.13 -17.08 -12.50
C PHE A 10 -6.47 -15.99 -13.34
N PRO A 11 -6.97 -14.75 -13.31
CA PRO A 11 -6.37 -13.66 -14.07
C PRO A 11 -4.94 -13.46 -13.57
N GLY A 12 -4.03 -13.30 -14.52
CA GLY A 12 -2.60 -13.41 -14.35
C GLY A 12 -2.06 -12.74 -13.08
N ARG A 13 -1.37 -13.52 -12.26
CA ARG A 13 -0.32 -12.96 -11.42
C ARG A 13 0.83 -12.60 -12.37
N VAL A 14 0.75 -11.43 -12.96
CA VAL A 14 1.89 -10.80 -13.65
C VAL A 14 3.09 -10.92 -12.70
N PRO A 15 4.23 -11.52 -13.11
CA PRO A 15 5.46 -11.34 -12.37
C PRO A 15 5.77 -9.85 -12.47
N ARG A 16 5.38 -9.10 -11.42
CA ARG A 16 5.69 -7.68 -11.26
C ARG A 16 7.20 -7.59 -11.48
N LYS A 17 7.62 -6.89 -12.53
CA LYS A 17 9.05 -6.69 -12.78
C LYS A 17 9.59 -5.95 -11.57
N GLU A 18 10.34 -6.63 -10.70
CA GLU A 18 10.92 -6.01 -9.51
C GLU A 18 12.05 -5.08 -9.93
N GLY A 19 11.67 -3.90 -10.44
CA GLY A 19 12.57 -2.77 -10.56
C GLY A 19 12.74 -2.07 -9.20
N PRO A 20 13.76 -1.24 -9.03
CA PRO A 20 13.92 -0.44 -7.81
C PRO A 20 12.70 0.44 -7.49
N GLY A 21 11.88 0.78 -8.50
CA GLY A 21 10.59 1.47 -8.29
C GLY A 21 9.50 0.59 -7.66
N ASP A 22 9.48 -0.72 -7.97
CA ASP A 22 8.53 -1.66 -7.36
C ASP A 22 8.87 -1.94 -5.90
N LEU A 23 10.15 -1.96 -5.51
CA LEU A 23 10.55 -2.11 -4.10
C LEU A 23 10.08 -0.91 -3.25
N VAL A 24 10.23 0.31 -3.78
CA VAL A 24 9.75 1.54 -3.11
C VAL A 24 8.23 1.52 -2.99
N TRP A 25 7.54 1.06 -4.04
CA TRP A 25 6.09 0.91 -4.06
C TRP A 25 5.60 -0.13 -3.04
N GLU A 26 6.17 -1.32 -3.00
CA GLU A 26 5.78 -2.35 -2.04
C GLU A 26 6.05 -1.93 -0.60
N GLN A 27 7.18 -1.24 -0.36
CA GLN A 27 7.49 -0.67 0.94
C GLN A 27 6.48 0.42 1.35
N ALA A 28 6.05 1.27 0.41
CA ALA A 28 4.98 2.25 0.65
C ALA A 28 3.67 1.57 1.07
N TRP A 29 3.26 0.50 0.39
CA TRP A 29 2.06 -0.27 0.73
C TRP A 29 2.15 -0.97 2.08
N ALA A 30 3.34 -1.46 2.46
CA ALA A 30 3.57 -2.00 3.80
C ALA A 30 3.37 -0.91 4.87
N TRP A 31 3.89 0.30 4.62
CA TRP A 31 3.71 1.43 5.53
C TRP A 31 2.25 1.86 5.68
N VAL A 32 1.51 1.98 4.57
CA VAL A 32 0.08 2.32 4.59
C VAL A 32 -0.70 1.30 5.43
N ARG A 33 -0.53 0.00 5.20
CA ARG A 33 -1.21 -1.03 6.00
C ARG A 33 -0.88 -0.98 7.48
N GLN A 34 0.38 -0.72 7.83
CA GLN A 34 0.79 -0.62 9.22
C GLN A 34 0.20 0.62 9.92
N GLN A 35 0.23 1.77 9.25
CA GLN A 35 -0.42 3.01 9.73
C GLN A 35 -1.90 2.76 10.05
N TYR A 36 -2.59 2.08 9.15
CA TYR A 36 -4.00 1.75 9.30
C TYR A 36 -4.28 0.76 10.43
N ALA A 37 -3.49 -0.31 10.55
CA ALA A 37 -3.63 -1.25 11.66
C ALA A 37 -3.44 -0.58 13.04
N LEU A 38 -2.62 0.48 13.10
CA LEU A 38 -2.44 1.28 14.30
C LEU A 38 -3.62 2.23 14.55
N MET A 39 -4.20 2.84 13.51
CA MET A 39 -5.43 3.63 13.63
C MET A 39 -6.62 2.79 14.10
N GLU A 40 -6.74 1.53 13.64
CA GLU A 40 -7.77 0.59 14.11
C GLU A 40 -7.65 0.27 15.62
N THR A 41 -6.45 0.45 16.19
CA THR A 41 -6.23 0.31 17.65
C THR A 41 -6.68 1.56 18.43
N GLY A 42 -7.18 2.60 17.74
CA GLY A 42 -7.66 3.85 18.33
C GLY A 42 -6.56 4.87 18.62
N ALA A 43 -5.37 4.69 18.03
CA ALA A 43 -4.28 5.65 18.14
C ALA A 43 -4.40 6.76 17.09
N ALA A 44 -4.12 8.01 17.47
CA ALA A 44 -4.27 9.18 16.60
C ALA A 44 -3.31 9.11 15.39
N PRO A 45 -3.73 9.54 14.19
CA PRO A 45 -2.96 9.47 12.93
C PRO A 45 -1.55 10.08 13.01
N GLU A 46 -1.42 11.14 13.83
CA GLU A 46 -0.17 11.85 14.12
C GLU A 46 0.78 11.06 15.05
N GLU A 47 0.26 10.23 15.94
CA GLU A 47 1.03 9.40 16.87
C GLU A 47 1.41 8.04 16.28
N VAL A 48 0.62 7.54 15.31
CA VAL A 48 0.83 6.23 14.69
C VAL A 48 1.86 6.20 13.58
N ALA A 49 2.30 7.36 13.06
CA ALA A 49 3.39 7.40 12.08
C ALA A 49 4.71 7.02 12.77
N PRO A 50 5.26 5.80 12.57
CA PRO A 50 6.45 5.41 13.29
C PRO A 50 7.62 6.27 12.85
N ARG A 51 8.55 6.57 13.76
CA ARG A 51 9.77 7.34 13.44
C ARG A 51 10.52 6.80 12.22
N GLN A 52 10.45 5.49 12.01
CA GLN A 52 11.01 4.77 10.86
C GLN A 52 10.33 5.17 9.53
N LEU A 53 9.01 5.35 9.51
CA LEU A 53 8.28 5.86 8.34
C LEU A 53 8.74 7.28 8.01
N ILE A 54 8.80 8.16 9.02
CA ILE A 54 9.24 9.55 8.83
C ILE A 54 10.69 9.60 8.30
N GLN A 55 11.57 8.76 8.82
CA GLN A 55 12.95 8.63 8.32
C GLN A 55 12.99 8.13 6.88
N TRP A 56 12.18 7.12 6.53
CA TRP A 56 12.11 6.57 5.18
C TRP A 56 11.56 7.58 4.16
N LEU A 57 10.54 8.37 4.53
CA LEU A 57 9.99 9.46 3.72
C LEU A 57 10.99 10.61 3.53
N LYS A 58 11.84 10.88 4.52
CA LYS A 58 12.89 11.90 4.45
C LYS A 58 14.12 11.44 3.67
N ALA A 59 14.32 10.14 3.51
CA ALA A 59 15.52 9.59 2.87
C ALA A 59 15.55 9.87 1.36
N ASP A 60 14.40 9.80 0.68
CA ASP A 60 14.31 10.06 -0.77
C ASP A 60 12.93 10.62 -1.15
N PRO A 61 12.86 11.63 -2.03
CA PRO A 61 11.57 12.17 -2.49
C PRO A 61 10.70 11.12 -3.19
N ARG A 62 11.29 10.10 -3.85
CA ARG A 62 10.54 9.03 -4.52
C ARG A 62 9.78 8.16 -3.53
N HIS A 63 10.30 7.99 -2.31
CA HIS A 63 9.61 7.27 -1.23
C HIS A 63 8.33 8.00 -0.82
N ARG A 64 8.42 9.33 -0.73
CA ARG A 64 7.27 10.18 -0.43
C ARG A 64 6.22 10.11 -1.51
N GLU A 65 6.60 10.24 -2.78
CA GLU A 65 5.66 10.15 -3.91
C GLU A 65 4.94 8.80 -3.96
N ALA A 66 5.67 7.69 -3.78
CA ALA A 66 5.09 6.36 -3.75
C ALA A 66 4.13 6.16 -2.56
N TYR A 67 4.47 6.68 -1.38
CA TYR A 67 3.61 6.62 -0.20
C TYR A 67 2.34 7.46 -0.34
N GLU A 68 2.43 8.67 -0.88
CA GLU A 68 1.25 9.50 -1.14
C GLU A 68 0.34 8.84 -2.18
N GLN A 69 0.90 8.24 -3.23
CA GLN A 69 0.11 7.50 -4.22
C GLN A 69 -0.54 6.24 -3.62
N ALA A 70 0.20 5.45 -2.85
CA ALA A 70 -0.34 4.27 -2.17
C ALA A 70 -1.46 4.67 -1.18
N SER A 71 -1.26 5.75 -0.42
CA SER A 71 -2.25 6.28 0.51
C SER A 71 -3.50 6.76 -0.22
N ARG A 72 -3.35 7.48 -1.34
CA ARG A 72 -4.48 7.92 -2.18
C ARG A 72 -5.26 6.74 -2.75
N LEU A 73 -4.59 5.69 -3.21
CA LEU A 73 -5.26 4.47 -3.67
C LEU A 73 -6.01 3.77 -2.54
N TRP A 74 -5.43 3.74 -1.34
CA TRP A 74 -6.07 3.17 -0.18
C TRP A 74 -7.31 3.97 0.26
N LEU A 75 -7.22 5.30 0.24
CA LEU A 75 -8.35 6.20 0.48
C LEU A 75 -9.44 6.04 -0.59
N ALA A 76 -9.05 5.99 -1.87
CA ALA A 76 -9.97 5.80 -2.99
C ALA A 76 -10.66 4.43 -2.97
N ALA A 77 -10.02 3.41 -2.38
CA ALA A 77 -10.63 2.10 -2.14
C ALA A 77 -11.71 2.14 -1.03
N GLY A 78 -11.89 3.28 -0.35
CA GLY A 78 -12.96 3.48 0.63
C GLY A 78 -12.70 2.81 1.98
N LEU A 79 -11.44 2.51 2.32
CA LEU A 79 -11.06 1.90 3.59
C LEU A 79 -10.65 2.91 4.69
N LEU A 80 -11.00 4.20 4.58
CA LEU A 80 -11.16 5.10 5.76
C LEU A 80 -12.37 6.02 5.61
N PRO A 81 -13.00 6.38 6.74
CA PRO A 81 -13.76 7.61 6.81
C PRO A 81 -12.83 8.81 6.52
N PRO A 82 -13.31 9.84 5.80
CA PRO A 82 -12.57 11.08 5.65
C PRO A 82 -12.36 11.66 7.05
N ASP A 83 -11.11 11.71 7.51
CA ASP A 83 -10.74 12.63 8.58
C ASP A 83 -10.70 14.03 7.94
N GLU A 84 -11.89 14.60 7.80
CA GLU A 84 -12.10 16.03 7.59
C GLU A 84 -12.58 16.59 8.93
N GLU A 85 -11.65 17.00 9.80
CA GLU A 85 -11.72 18.28 10.53
C GLU A 85 -10.37 18.69 11.16
#